data_AF-A0A970TZ21-F1
#
_entry.id   AF-A0A970TZ21-F1
#
_cell.length_a   1.000
_cell.length_b   1.000
_cell.length_c   1.000
_cell.angle_alpha   90.00
_cell.angle_beta   90.00
_cell.angle_gamma   90.00
#
_symmetry.space_group_name_H-M   'P 1'
#
loop_
_entity.id
_entity.type
_entity.pdbx_description
1 polymer ?
#
loop_
_entity_poly.entity_id
_entity_poly.type
_entity_poly.pdbx_seq_one_letter_code
_entity_poly.pdbx_strand_id
1 'polypeptide(L)'
;MPHSEPFRRFDYVSPADLQRDLDRMGLELPLLEDPAILARPCSIGTGTAPNRVAIQPMEGCDGSADGQPDALTLRRYQRFASGGAGLLWVEATAVVPEGRANPRQLWLHEQNVEAFRDLVRLIDREAGTKPYKVLQLTHSGRYAKPDGQARPLVAAANPWLGKPGQSEVILPDEALADLVPAYVRAAELAYAAGFQAVDIKACHRYLLNELLSARTRPGPYGGSLENRSRLLLDIVRAVKSEVPIDVAVRLNAYDEIPAPYGWGVREDDHRQPDFSEPAWLVRALQDAGVALINITGGNPYYNPHVNRPYDTGPYQPPVHQLYHLTKLLQACRTLKQALPPDAPVRFMASGLTWLRHLAGPAAAGLVASDWSDLAGFGRQAFAYPSLATDLLTQGGLDARKCCLSCGKCSEIMRDGGQAGCVIHDSAVYLPIYRTGRAGKPPLSKKDVAEHV
;
A
#
# COMPACT_ATOMS: atom_id res chain seq x y z
N MET A 1 21.09 -19.16 9.62
CA MET A 1 19.93 -19.07 8.69
C MET A 1 19.17 -17.79 9.04
N PRO A 2 18.59 -17.05 8.09
CA PRO A 2 17.93 -15.76 8.35
C PRO A 2 16.86 -15.81 9.46
N HIS A 3 16.29 -17.00 9.70
CA HIS A 3 15.28 -17.29 10.71
C HIS A 3 15.80 -17.39 12.16
N SER A 4 17.12 -17.31 12.41
CA SER A 4 17.67 -17.47 13.77
C SER A 4 17.78 -16.17 14.55
N GLU A 5 17.70 -15.01 13.90
CA GLU A 5 17.81 -13.72 14.57
C GLU A 5 16.42 -13.27 15.08
N PRO A 6 16.27 -13.00 16.38
CA PRO A 6 14.99 -12.62 16.96
C PRO A 6 14.60 -11.19 16.57
N PHE A 7 13.33 -10.86 16.80
CA PHE A 7 12.83 -9.49 16.74
C PHE A 7 13.71 -8.52 17.55
N ARG A 8 14.10 -7.39 16.94
CA ARG A 8 14.86 -6.32 17.59
C ARG A 8 14.34 -4.96 17.15
N ARG A 9 14.12 -4.05 18.09
CA ARG A 9 13.73 -2.67 17.74
C ARG A 9 14.84 -2.00 16.94
N PHE A 10 14.47 -1.07 16.07
CA PHE A 10 15.42 -0.29 15.29
C PHE A 10 16.42 0.44 16.20
N ASP A 11 17.71 0.16 15.99
CA ASP A 11 18.84 0.69 16.75
C ASP A 11 20.06 1.07 15.87
N TYR A 12 19.90 1.09 14.54
CA TYR A 12 20.97 1.44 13.62
C TYR A 12 21.27 2.95 13.62
N VAL A 13 22.56 3.31 13.68
CA VAL A 13 23.02 4.70 13.63
C VAL A 13 23.50 5.07 12.24
N SER A 14 24.26 4.18 11.60
CA SER A 14 24.91 4.41 10.30
C SER A 14 24.56 3.32 9.26
N PRO A 15 24.78 3.58 7.95
CA PRO A 15 24.69 2.54 6.92
C PRO A 15 25.60 1.34 7.19
N ALA A 16 26.77 1.55 7.79
CA ALA A 16 27.69 0.48 8.15
C ALA A 16 27.14 -0.46 9.24
N ASP A 17 26.38 0.08 10.21
CA ASP A 17 25.71 -0.76 11.22
C ASP A 17 24.67 -1.67 10.58
N LEU A 18 23.87 -1.11 9.66
CA LEU A 18 22.87 -1.85 8.92
C LEU A 18 23.53 -2.92 8.03
N GLN A 19 24.61 -2.59 7.32
CA GLN A 19 25.33 -3.52 6.46
C GLN A 19 25.89 -4.72 7.23
N ARG A 20 26.44 -4.51 8.43
CA ARG A 20 26.93 -5.60 9.28
C ARG A 20 25.85 -6.62 9.62
N ASP A 21 24.64 -6.16 9.92
CA ASP A 21 23.51 -7.05 10.24
C ASP A 21 22.97 -7.74 8.99
N LEU A 22 22.92 -7.04 7.85
CA LEU A 22 22.58 -7.64 6.56
C LEU A 22 23.56 -8.78 6.20
N ASP A 23 24.86 -8.54 6.31
CA ASP A 23 25.91 -9.54 6.02
C ASP A 23 25.82 -10.73 6.98
N ARG A 24 25.68 -10.47 8.29
CA ARG A 24 25.52 -11.53 9.30
C ARG A 24 24.30 -12.41 9.02
N MET A 25 23.21 -11.81 8.56
CA MET A 25 21.96 -12.51 8.28
C MET A 25 21.91 -13.13 6.86
N GLY A 26 22.86 -12.82 5.99
CA GLY A 26 22.85 -13.22 4.58
C GLY A 26 21.70 -12.56 3.80
N LEU A 27 21.39 -11.29 4.11
CA LEU A 27 20.34 -10.52 3.46
C LEU A 27 20.94 -9.48 2.51
N GLU A 28 20.26 -9.24 1.39
CA GLU A 28 20.68 -8.25 0.39
C GLU A 28 19.79 -7.00 0.48
N LEU A 29 20.41 -5.83 0.59
CA LEU A 29 19.78 -4.53 0.47
C LEU A 29 20.79 -3.53 -0.09
N PRO A 30 20.61 -3.01 -1.31
CA PRO A 30 21.53 -2.01 -1.85
C PRO A 30 21.39 -0.70 -1.08
N LEU A 31 22.52 -0.13 -0.69
CA LEU A 31 22.63 1.17 -0.03
C LEU A 31 23.49 2.09 -0.89
N LEU A 32 23.00 3.30 -1.18
CA LEU A 32 23.74 4.34 -1.88
C LEU A 32 23.61 5.64 -1.09
N GLU A 33 24.71 6.16 -0.54
CA GLU A 33 24.65 7.33 0.35
C GLU A 33 24.18 8.60 -0.35
N ASP A 34 24.58 8.82 -1.60
CA ASP A 34 24.16 9.99 -2.39
C ASP A 34 22.74 9.80 -2.96
N PRO A 35 21.73 10.57 -2.51
CA PRO A 35 20.36 10.45 -2.99
C PRO A 35 20.12 11.17 -4.33
N ALA A 36 21.13 11.75 -4.99
CA ALA A 36 20.96 12.53 -6.22
C ALA A 36 20.19 11.78 -7.33
N ILE A 37 20.30 10.46 -7.40
CA ILE A 37 19.51 9.65 -8.35
C ILE A 37 18.00 9.77 -8.13
N LEU A 38 17.57 10.00 -6.89
CA LEU A 38 16.17 10.17 -6.51
C LEU A 38 15.60 11.50 -6.99
N ALA A 39 16.44 12.51 -7.26
CA ALA A 39 16.00 13.81 -7.79
C ALA A 39 15.64 13.74 -9.28
N ARG A 40 16.01 12.67 -9.98
CA ARG A 40 15.74 12.53 -11.42
C ARG A 40 14.26 12.28 -11.68
N PRO A 41 13.69 12.83 -12.76
CA PRO A 41 12.31 12.54 -13.13
C PRO A 41 12.12 11.06 -13.50
N CYS A 42 10.87 10.60 -13.42
CA CYS A 42 10.43 9.27 -13.83
C CYS A 42 9.19 9.40 -14.71
N SER A 43 9.30 9.01 -15.98
CA SER A 43 8.17 8.95 -16.90
C SER A 43 7.28 7.76 -16.54
N ILE A 44 5.97 8.00 -16.42
CA ILE A 44 4.98 7.00 -16.00
C ILE A 44 3.79 7.16 -16.95
N GLY A 45 3.55 6.15 -17.79
CA GLY A 45 2.47 6.20 -18.78
C GLY A 45 2.56 7.46 -19.63
N THR A 46 1.52 8.28 -19.58
CA THR A 46 1.44 9.56 -20.32
C THR A 46 1.98 10.76 -19.56
N GLY A 47 2.32 10.60 -18.26
CA GLY A 47 2.83 11.67 -17.42
C GLY A 47 4.26 11.48 -16.93
N THR A 48 4.66 12.31 -15.97
CA THR A 48 6.00 12.28 -15.37
C THR A 48 5.93 12.69 -13.91
N ALA A 49 6.56 11.91 -13.03
CA ALA A 49 6.88 12.33 -11.68
C ALA A 49 8.21 13.14 -11.73
N PRO A 50 8.27 14.36 -11.16
CA PRO A 50 9.47 15.21 -11.23
C PRO A 50 10.66 14.65 -10.44
N ASN A 51 10.43 13.71 -9.53
CA ASN A 51 11.45 12.97 -8.80
C ASN A 51 10.96 11.55 -8.45
N ARG A 52 11.84 10.70 -7.93
CA ARG A 52 11.58 9.27 -7.66
C ARG A 52 11.10 8.98 -6.25
N VAL A 53 10.80 10.01 -5.46
CA VAL A 53 10.26 9.87 -4.11
C VAL A 53 8.74 9.94 -4.19
N ALA A 54 8.07 8.90 -3.68
CA ALA A 54 6.61 8.77 -3.75
C ALA A 54 6.00 8.66 -2.35
N ILE A 55 4.82 9.27 -2.17
CA ILE A 55 3.97 9.04 -1.00
C ILE A 55 2.95 7.95 -1.32
N GLN A 56 2.97 6.89 -0.52
CA GLN A 56 2.07 5.74 -0.63
C GLN A 56 0.63 6.12 -0.22
N PRO A 57 -0.40 5.35 -0.63
CA PRO A 57 -1.78 5.64 -0.24
C PRO A 57 -1.98 5.33 1.23
N MET A 58 -2.10 6.39 2.02
CA MET A 58 -2.20 6.36 3.47
C MET A 58 -3.62 6.75 3.89
N GLU A 59 -4.44 5.72 4.16
CA GLU A 59 -5.83 5.91 4.59
C GLU A 59 -5.91 6.66 5.93
N GLY A 60 -6.68 7.73 5.95
CA GLY A 60 -6.99 8.54 7.11
C GLY A 60 -8.31 8.15 7.78
N CYS A 61 -9.14 7.37 7.09
CA CYS A 61 -10.53 7.13 7.45
C CYS A 61 -11.22 8.45 7.79
N ASP A 62 -11.07 9.50 6.98
CA ASP A 62 -11.45 10.87 7.32
C ASP A 62 -11.99 11.73 6.19
N GLY A 63 -12.80 11.10 5.35
CA GLY A 63 -13.86 11.77 4.63
C GLY A 63 -15.09 12.02 5.49
N SER A 64 -16.06 12.66 4.84
CA SER A 64 -17.44 12.81 5.30
C SER A 64 -18.22 11.47 5.25
N ALA A 65 -19.48 11.51 5.68
CA ALA A 65 -20.41 10.39 5.52
C ALA A 65 -20.73 10.07 4.05
N ASP A 66 -20.79 11.09 3.17
CA ASP A 66 -20.99 10.92 1.72
C ASP A 66 -19.70 10.57 0.95
N GLY A 67 -18.56 10.44 1.65
CA GLY A 67 -17.32 9.95 1.06
C GLY A 67 -16.47 11.02 0.38
N GLN A 68 -16.81 12.30 0.50
CA GLN A 68 -15.96 13.39 0.02
C GLN A 68 -14.77 13.66 0.96
N PRO A 69 -13.65 14.21 0.45
CA PRO A 69 -12.56 14.71 1.27
C PRO A 69 -13.05 15.73 2.32
N ASP A 70 -12.78 15.49 3.60
CA ASP A 70 -13.09 16.42 4.69
C ASP A 70 -11.82 17.09 5.25
N ALA A 71 -11.95 17.94 6.27
CA ALA A 71 -10.89 18.81 6.79
C ALA A 71 -9.55 18.10 7.05
N LEU A 72 -9.56 16.90 7.65
CA LEU A 72 -8.32 16.15 7.90
C LEU A 72 -7.75 15.48 6.64
N THR A 73 -8.60 15.10 5.68
CA THR A 73 -8.15 14.65 4.34
C THR A 73 -7.43 15.80 3.63
N LEU A 74 -8.07 16.98 3.56
CA LEU A 74 -7.50 18.17 2.92
C LEU A 74 -6.19 18.58 3.59
N ARG A 75 -6.15 18.66 4.92
CA ARG A 75 -4.92 18.98 5.67
C ARG A 75 -3.80 17.97 5.41
N ARG A 76 -4.12 16.67 5.30
CA ARG A 76 -3.13 15.63 5.00
C ARG A 76 -2.50 15.84 3.63
N TYR A 77 -3.30 16.02 2.59
CA TYR A 77 -2.76 16.20 1.24
C TYR A 77 -2.12 17.57 1.03
N GLN A 78 -2.53 18.62 1.75
CA GLN A 78 -1.77 19.87 1.84
C GLN A 78 -0.34 19.62 2.36
N ARG A 79 -0.20 18.88 3.47
CA ARG A 79 1.11 18.52 4.06
C ARG A 79 1.94 17.64 3.14
N PHE A 80 1.33 16.70 2.43
CA PHE A 80 2.04 15.83 1.48
C PHE A 80 2.48 16.59 0.23
N ALA A 81 1.64 17.47 -0.31
CA ALA A 81 1.93 18.29 -1.49
C ALA A 81 3.10 19.26 -1.24
N SER A 82 3.07 19.97 -0.11
CA SER A 82 4.20 20.81 0.35
C SER A 82 5.49 20.02 0.65
N GLY A 83 5.41 18.69 0.71
CA GLY A 83 6.51 17.81 1.09
C GLY A 83 7.54 17.51 0.01
N GLY A 84 7.27 17.89 -1.24
CA GLY A 84 8.22 17.80 -2.37
C GLY A 84 8.31 16.44 -3.07
N ALA A 85 7.46 15.46 -2.71
CA ALA A 85 7.45 14.16 -3.38
C ALA A 85 6.97 14.27 -4.83
N GLY A 86 7.59 13.53 -5.75
CA GLY A 86 7.25 13.56 -7.17
C GLY A 86 5.96 12.81 -7.50
N LEU A 87 5.51 11.91 -6.63
CA LEU A 87 4.25 11.20 -6.79
C LEU A 87 3.46 11.20 -5.48
N LEU A 88 2.18 11.60 -5.56
CA LEU A 88 1.22 11.46 -4.47
C LEU A 88 0.15 10.44 -4.84
N TRP A 89 0.11 9.34 -4.09
CA TRP A 89 -0.91 8.31 -4.23
C TRP A 89 -2.00 8.59 -3.20
N VAL A 90 -3.14 9.10 -3.65
CA VAL A 90 -4.32 9.35 -2.83
C VAL A 90 -4.92 8.03 -2.38
N GLU A 91 -5.36 8.01 -1.13
CA GLU A 91 -5.79 6.82 -0.40
C GLU A 91 -6.97 6.06 -1.00
N ALA A 92 -7.19 4.89 -0.43
CA ALA A 92 -8.27 3.98 -0.76
C ALA A 92 -9.64 4.67 -0.82
N THR A 93 -10.13 4.86 -2.03
CA THR A 93 -11.42 5.46 -2.38
C THR A 93 -12.31 4.36 -2.95
N ALA A 94 -13.46 4.14 -2.29
CA ALA A 94 -14.39 3.11 -2.72
C ALA A 94 -14.99 3.44 -4.09
N VAL A 95 -15.30 2.39 -4.86
CA VAL A 95 -16.02 2.51 -6.15
C VAL A 95 -17.53 2.32 -5.99
N VAL A 96 -17.96 1.67 -4.90
CA VAL A 96 -19.37 1.42 -4.55
C VAL A 96 -19.58 1.62 -3.05
N PRO A 97 -20.77 2.07 -2.61
CA PRO A 97 -21.01 2.42 -1.21
C PRO A 97 -20.91 1.21 -0.26
N GLU A 98 -21.40 0.04 -0.66
CA GLU A 98 -21.32 -1.22 0.11
C GLU A 98 -19.88 -1.74 0.25
N GLY A 99 -18.99 -1.33 -0.66
CA GLY A 99 -17.58 -1.68 -0.67
C GLY A 99 -16.72 -0.85 0.26
N ARG A 100 -17.29 0.02 1.10
CA ARG A 100 -16.55 0.91 2.01
C ARG A 100 -16.06 0.18 3.27
N ALA A 101 -14.80 0.39 3.66
CA ALA A 101 -14.14 -0.19 4.83
C ALA A 101 -14.58 0.43 6.16
N ASN A 102 -15.12 1.65 6.10
CA ASN A 102 -15.69 2.38 7.22
C ASN A 102 -16.60 3.52 6.71
N PRO A 103 -17.51 4.09 7.55
CA PRO A 103 -18.44 5.14 7.15
C PRO A 103 -17.81 6.46 6.70
N ARG A 104 -16.50 6.61 6.91
CA ARG A 104 -15.72 7.81 6.60
C ARG A 104 -14.60 7.52 5.61
N GLN A 105 -14.61 6.35 4.97
CA GLN A 105 -13.75 6.08 3.83
C GLN A 105 -14.19 6.97 2.67
N LEU A 106 -13.23 7.51 1.91
CA LEU A 106 -13.55 8.21 0.67
C LEU A 106 -14.34 7.29 -0.28
N TRP A 107 -15.29 7.85 -0.99
CA TRP A 107 -16.09 7.19 -2.01
C TRP A 107 -16.35 8.20 -3.11
N LEU A 108 -15.96 7.88 -4.34
CA LEU A 108 -16.11 8.78 -5.48
C LEU A 108 -17.38 8.41 -6.26
N HIS A 109 -18.27 9.38 -6.43
CA HIS A 109 -19.51 9.25 -7.21
C HIS A 109 -19.90 10.60 -7.82
N GLU A 110 -20.92 10.63 -8.67
CA GLU A 110 -21.26 11.76 -9.54
C GLU A 110 -21.50 13.06 -8.78
N GLN A 111 -22.04 12.98 -7.57
CA GLN A 111 -22.45 14.15 -6.81
C GLN A 111 -21.28 14.83 -6.09
N ASN A 112 -20.13 14.17 -5.94
CA ASN A 112 -19.00 14.67 -5.16
C ASN A 112 -17.69 14.86 -5.96
N VAL A 113 -17.73 14.70 -7.28
CA VAL A 113 -16.57 14.88 -8.19
C VAL A 113 -15.88 16.24 -7.98
N GLU A 114 -16.65 17.31 -7.75
CA GLU A 114 -16.09 18.65 -7.51
C GLU A 114 -15.21 18.68 -6.25
N ALA A 115 -15.59 17.97 -5.19
CA ALA A 115 -14.79 17.92 -3.96
C ALA A 115 -13.42 17.23 -4.19
N PHE A 116 -13.39 16.20 -5.05
CA PHE A 116 -12.13 15.58 -5.48
C PHE A 116 -11.32 16.49 -6.41
N ARG A 117 -11.99 17.26 -7.27
CA ARG A 117 -11.35 18.29 -8.10
C ARG A 117 -10.70 19.37 -7.23
N ASP A 118 -11.37 19.78 -6.16
CA ASP A 118 -10.82 20.73 -5.19
C ASP A 118 -9.64 20.15 -4.42
N LEU A 119 -9.65 18.86 -4.09
CA LEU A 119 -8.48 18.15 -3.56
C LEU A 119 -7.30 18.18 -4.54
N VAL A 120 -7.54 17.94 -5.84
CA VAL A 120 -6.50 18.03 -6.88
C VAL A 120 -5.96 19.46 -7.00
N ARG A 121 -6.83 20.47 -7.01
CA ARG A 121 -6.43 21.89 -7.04
C ARG A 121 -5.64 22.29 -5.79
N LEU A 122 -6.02 21.78 -4.63
CA LEU A 122 -5.27 21.94 -3.38
C LEU A 122 -3.87 21.37 -3.53
N ILE A 123 -3.73 20.12 -3.98
CA ILE A 123 -2.42 19.49 -4.18
C ILE A 123 -1.55 20.33 -5.14
N ASP A 124 -2.13 20.76 -6.26
CA ASP A 124 -1.43 21.55 -7.28
C ASP A 124 -0.97 22.92 -6.76
N ARG A 125 -1.76 23.56 -5.90
CA ARG A 125 -1.45 24.87 -5.31
C ARG A 125 -0.35 24.79 -4.24
N GLU A 126 -0.40 23.75 -3.40
CA GLU A 126 0.51 23.63 -2.25
C GLU A 126 1.85 23.00 -2.63
N ALA A 127 1.92 22.30 -3.77
CA ALA A 127 3.15 21.69 -4.24
C ALA A 127 4.09 22.72 -4.91
N GLY A 128 5.35 22.75 -4.49
CA GLY A 128 6.38 23.56 -5.17
C GLY A 128 6.69 23.06 -6.58
N THR A 129 6.51 21.76 -6.84
CA THR A 129 6.56 21.16 -8.18
C THR A 129 5.42 20.16 -8.28
N LYS A 130 4.64 20.22 -9.37
CA LYS A 130 3.44 19.40 -9.53
C LYS A 130 3.76 17.91 -9.46
N PRO A 131 3.21 17.16 -8.49
CA PRO A 131 3.39 15.72 -8.44
C PRO A 131 2.48 15.02 -9.45
N TYR A 132 2.90 13.82 -9.85
CA TYR A 132 2.03 12.84 -10.48
C TYR A 132 1.03 12.33 -9.44
N LYS A 133 -0.28 12.42 -9.72
CA LYS A 133 -1.34 12.08 -8.76
C LYS A 133 -2.06 10.82 -9.20
N VAL A 134 -2.11 9.85 -8.28
CA VAL A 134 -2.81 8.57 -8.47
C VAL A 134 -3.96 8.49 -7.47
N LEU A 135 -5.18 8.17 -7.88
CA LEU A 135 -6.28 7.88 -6.97
C LEU A 135 -6.43 6.36 -6.80
N GLN A 136 -6.33 5.83 -5.57
CA GLN A 136 -6.52 4.40 -5.32
C GLN A 136 -8.00 4.02 -5.28
N LEU A 137 -8.48 3.35 -6.33
CA LEU A 137 -9.82 2.77 -6.39
C LEU A 137 -9.83 1.41 -5.69
N THR A 138 -10.85 1.15 -4.87
CA THR A 138 -10.93 -0.08 -4.09
C THR A 138 -12.35 -0.60 -3.91
N HIS A 139 -12.44 -1.90 -3.65
CA HIS A 139 -13.56 -2.55 -2.99
C HIS A 139 -13.05 -3.27 -1.73
N SER A 140 -13.58 -2.93 -0.56
CA SER A 140 -13.03 -3.37 0.74
C SER A 140 -13.25 -4.85 1.03
N GLY A 141 -14.17 -5.48 0.31
CA GLY A 141 -14.38 -6.92 0.35
C GLY A 141 -14.63 -7.40 1.78
N ARG A 142 -13.79 -8.29 2.31
CA ARG A 142 -13.92 -8.77 3.70
C ARG A 142 -13.84 -7.69 4.76
N TYR A 143 -13.25 -6.55 4.43
CA TYR A 143 -13.11 -5.41 5.33
C TYR A 143 -14.27 -4.42 5.23
N ALA A 144 -15.31 -4.71 4.43
CA ALA A 144 -16.46 -3.84 4.29
C ALA A 144 -17.18 -3.60 5.63
N LYS A 145 -17.36 -2.32 5.95
CA LYS A 145 -18.11 -1.78 7.10
C LYS A 145 -18.78 -0.43 6.75
N PRO A 146 -19.64 -0.40 5.72
CA PRO A 146 -20.14 0.86 5.16
C PRO A 146 -20.91 1.72 6.16
N ASP A 147 -21.56 1.10 7.13
CA ASP A 147 -22.35 1.70 8.21
C ASP A 147 -21.68 1.60 9.59
N GLY A 148 -20.41 1.17 9.62
CA GLY A 148 -19.64 0.96 10.84
C GLY A 148 -19.81 -0.43 11.46
N GLN A 149 -20.79 -1.20 10.98
CA GLN A 149 -20.95 -2.61 11.32
C GLN A 149 -20.27 -3.49 10.27
N ALA A 150 -19.70 -4.61 10.69
CA ALA A 150 -18.98 -5.46 9.74
C ALA A 150 -19.97 -6.20 8.82
N ARG A 151 -19.82 -5.98 7.51
CA ARG A 151 -20.60 -6.62 6.44
C ARG A 151 -19.67 -7.20 5.36
N PRO A 152 -18.85 -8.22 5.68
CA PRO A 152 -17.86 -8.76 4.75
C PRO A 152 -18.48 -9.26 3.46
N LEU A 153 -17.97 -8.76 2.33
CA LEU A 153 -18.27 -9.24 0.99
C LEU A 153 -17.03 -9.96 0.46
N VAL A 154 -17.01 -11.29 0.56
CA VAL A 154 -15.81 -12.10 0.28
C VAL A 154 -15.89 -12.71 -1.11
N ALA A 155 -14.72 -12.91 -1.73
CA ALA A 155 -14.60 -13.66 -2.97
C ALA A 155 -14.63 -15.18 -2.72
N ALA A 156 -14.09 -15.63 -1.59
CA ALA A 156 -14.10 -17.04 -1.20
C ALA A 156 -13.95 -17.19 0.32
N ALA A 157 -14.45 -18.31 0.85
CA ALA A 157 -14.21 -18.67 2.24
C ALA A 157 -12.70 -18.91 2.49
N ASN A 158 -12.17 -18.37 3.59
CA ASN A 158 -10.78 -18.54 3.99
C ASN A 158 -10.67 -18.78 5.50
N PRO A 159 -10.27 -19.98 5.96
CA PRO A 159 -10.24 -20.33 7.37
C PRO A 159 -9.21 -19.54 8.18
N TRP A 160 -8.24 -18.89 7.52
CA TRP A 160 -7.20 -18.09 8.16
C TRP A 160 -7.61 -16.63 8.40
N LEU A 161 -8.65 -16.16 7.71
CA LEU A 161 -9.05 -14.75 7.69
C LEU A 161 -10.46 -14.50 8.23
N GLY A 162 -11.29 -15.54 8.34
CA GLY A 162 -12.60 -15.45 8.97
C GLY A 162 -12.49 -15.16 10.46
N LYS A 163 -13.49 -14.45 11.02
CA LYS A 163 -13.58 -14.22 12.47
C LYS A 163 -14.67 -15.10 13.09
N PRO A 164 -14.43 -15.70 14.26
CA PRO A 164 -15.46 -16.46 14.96
C PRO A 164 -16.74 -15.64 15.17
N GLY A 165 -17.89 -16.20 14.80
CA GLY A 165 -19.20 -15.57 14.96
C GLY A 165 -19.52 -14.45 13.96
N GLN A 166 -18.63 -14.14 13.01
CA GLN A 166 -18.87 -13.17 11.96
C GLN A 166 -19.37 -13.88 10.69
N SER A 167 -20.57 -13.54 10.22
CA SER A 167 -21.08 -14.03 8.94
C SER A 167 -20.37 -13.32 7.78
N GLU A 168 -19.99 -14.08 6.75
CA GLU A 168 -19.41 -13.58 5.50
C GLU A 168 -20.37 -13.87 4.34
N VAL A 169 -20.54 -12.91 3.43
CA VAL A 169 -21.32 -13.10 2.20
C VAL A 169 -20.36 -13.34 1.05
N ILE A 170 -20.39 -14.52 0.45
CA ILE A 170 -19.65 -14.82 -0.77
C ILE A 170 -20.36 -14.11 -1.93
N LEU A 171 -19.66 -13.22 -2.63
CA LEU A 171 -20.22 -12.52 -3.78
C LEU A 171 -20.50 -13.50 -4.93
N PRO A 172 -21.70 -13.47 -5.54
CA PRO A 172 -21.99 -14.24 -6.75
C PRO A 172 -21.18 -13.71 -7.94
N ASP A 173 -21.05 -14.51 -9.00
CA ASP A 173 -20.23 -14.16 -10.17
C ASP A 173 -20.77 -12.91 -10.88
N GLU A 174 -22.08 -12.73 -10.92
CA GLU A 174 -22.74 -11.56 -11.52
C GLU A 174 -22.37 -10.28 -10.77
N ALA A 175 -22.38 -10.31 -9.43
CA ALA A 175 -21.99 -9.17 -8.62
C ALA A 175 -20.50 -8.83 -8.77
N LEU A 176 -19.64 -9.81 -9.06
CA LEU A 176 -18.23 -9.55 -9.39
C LEU A 176 -18.10 -8.91 -10.77
N ALA A 177 -18.86 -9.40 -11.76
CA ALA A 177 -18.86 -8.85 -13.12
C ALA A 177 -19.36 -7.38 -13.12
N ASP A 178 -20.39 -7.06 -12.33
CA ASP A 178 -20.97 -5.73 -12.20
C ASP A 178 -19.98 -4.70 -11.61
N LEU A 179 -18.88 -5.14 -11.00
CA LEU A 179 -17.83 -4.22 -10.55
C LEU A 179 -17.05 -3.61 -11.70
N VAL A 180 -16.93 -4.27 -12.86
CA VAL A 180 -16.18 -3.73 -14.02
C VAL A 180 -16.70 -2.32 -14.41
N PRO A 181 -18.00 -2.13 -14.73
CA PRO A 181 -18.52 -0.80 -15.05
C PRO A 181 -18.43 0.17 -13.86
N ALA A 182 -18.51 -0.29 -12.61
CA ALA A 182 -18.33 0.59 -11.44
C ALA A 182 -16.90 1.16 -11.34
N TYR A 183 -15.87 0.35 -11.63
CA TYR A 183 -14.48 0.82 -11.68
C TYR A 183 -14.23 1.75 -12.87
N VAL A 184 -14.79 1.44 -14.05
CA VAL A 184 -14.73 2.34 -15.22
C VAL A 184 -15.35 3.69 -14.85
N ARG A 185 -16.55 3.68 -14.27
CA ARG A 185 -17.23 4.90 -13.86
C ARG A 185 -16.41 5.71 -12.87
N ALA A 186 -15.88 5.08 -11.81
CA ALA A 186 -15.03 5.77 -10.86
C ALA A 186 -13.74 6.34 -11.51
N ALA A 187 -13.18 5.67 -12.52
CA ALA A 187 -12.04 6.17 -13.27
C ALA A 187 -12.37 7.38 -14.16
N GLU A 188 -13.54 7.40 -14.81
CA GLU A 188 -14.04 8.58 -15.54
C GLU A 188 -14.14 9.79 -14.62
N LEU A 189 -14.71 9.60 -13.42
CA LEU A 189 -14.85 10.65 -12.42
C LEU A 189 -13.50 11.11 -11.89
N ALA A 190 -12.55 10.20 -11.68
CA ALA A 190 -11.20 10.54 -11.26
C ALA A 190 -10.46 11.36 -12.33
N TYR A 191 -10.59 10.96 -13.60
CA TYR A 191 -10.06 11.73 -14.73
C TYR A 191 -10.70 13.13 -14.78
N ALA A 192 -12.02 13.23 -14.65
CA ALA A 192 -12.74 14.50 -14.61
C ALA A 192 -12.38 15.39 -13.41
N ALA A 193 -11.92 14.80 -12.30
CA ALA A 193 -11.39 15.53 -11.15
C ALA A 193 -9.94 16.02 -11.37
N GLY A 194 -9.23 15.51 -12.38
CA GLY A 194 -7.88 15.93 -12.74
C GLY A 194 -6.76 15.03 -12.22
N PHE A 195 -7.08 13.79 -11.81
CA PHE A 195 -6.05 12.78 -11.54
C PHE A 195 -5.40 12.31 -12.85
N GLN A 196 -4.09 12.05 -12.82
CA GLN A 196 -3.38 11.49 -13.99
C GLN A 196 -3.51 9.97 -14.08
N ALA A 197 -3.71 9.31 -12.94
CA ALA A 197 -3.86 7.87 -12.89
C ALA A 197 -4.91 7.43 -11.86
N VAL A 198 -5.47 6.25 -12.11
CA VAL A 198 -6.16 5.46 -11.09
C VAL A 198 -5.37 4.21 -10.78
N ASP A 199 -5.39 3.80 -9.50
CA ASP A 199 -4.88 2.52 -9.06
C ASP A 199 -6.02 1.54 -8.84
N ILE A 200 -5.93 0.37 -9.46
CA ILE A 200 -6.84 -0.76 -9.21
C ILE A 200 -6.25 -1.61 -8.09
N LYS A 201 -6.70 -1.37 -6.86
CA LYS A 201 -6.09 -1.95 -5.65
C LYS A 201 -6.24 -3.47 -5.59
N ALA A 202 -5.12 -4.19 -5.74
CA ALA A 202 -5.02 -5.65 -5.70
C ALA A 202 -4.07 -6.15 -4.61
N CYS A 203 -4.19 -5.59 -3.39
CA CYS A 203 -3.34 -5.94 -2.25
C CYS A 203 -4.09 -6.13 -0.93
N HIS A 204 -3.40 -6.75 0.03
CA HIS A 204 -3.77 -6.84 1.45
C HIS A 204 -5.08 -7.58 1.77
N ARG A 205 -5.51 -8.53 0.92
CA ARG A 205 -6.77 -9.28 1.08
C ARG A 205 -8.05 -8.44 0.99
N TYR A 206 -7.94 -7.29 0.31
CA TYR A 206 -9.11 -6.62 -0.26
C TYR A 206 -9.61 -7.44 -1.46
N LEU A 207 -10.82 -7.14 -1.95
CA LEU A 207 -11.57 -8.05 -2.81
C LEU A 207 -10.77 -8.61 -3.99
N LEU A 208 -10.09 -7.74 -4.76
CA LEU A 208 -9.33 -8.17 -5.94
C LEU A 208 -8.12 -9.04 -5.59
N ASN A 209 -7.44 -8.79 -4.47
CA ASN A 209 -6.36 -9.65 -4.00
C ASN A 209 -6.85 -10.98 -3.44
N GLU A 210 -8.05 -10.99 -2.86
CA GLU A 210 -8.66 -12.20 -2.35
C GLU A 210 -8.95 -13.19 -3.50
N LEU A 211 -9.48 -12.69 -4.61
CA LEU A 211 -9.70 -13.47 -5.83
C LEU A 211 -8.45 -14.18 -6.34
N LEU A 212 -7.28 -13.53 -6.26
CA LEU A 212 -6.00 -14.13 -6.70
C LEU A 212 -5.67 -15.46 -5.97
N SER A 213 -6.24 -15.69 -4.79
CA SER A 213 -6.08 -16.92 -4.00
C SER A 213 -7.32 -17.83 -3.97
N ALA A 214 -8.39 -17.48 -4.68
CA ALA A 214 -9.66 -18.21 -4.68
C ALA A 214 -9.60 -19.55 -5.46
N ARG A 215 -8.64 -20.43 -5.11
CA ARG A 215 -8.41 -21.74 -5.77
C ARG A 215 -9.60 -22.68 -5.65
N THR A 216 -10.39 -22.51 -4.60
CA THR A 216 -11.57 -23.34 -4.30
C THR A 216 -12.89 -22.72 -4.75
N ARG A 217 -12.88 -21.49 -5.27
CA ARG A 217 -14.09 -20.85 -5.82
C ARG A 217 -14.43 -21.50 -7.17
N PRO A 218 -15.69 -21.90 -7.42
CA PRO A 218 -16.11 -22.36 -8.75
C PRO A 218 -16.31 -21.19 -9.72
N GLY A 219 -16.60 -21.50 -10.98
CA GLY A 219 -16.99 -20.48 -11.95
C GLY A 219 -15.81 -19.68 -12.54
N PRO A 220 -16.12 -18.58 -13.24
CA PRO A 220 -15.15 -17.84 -14.06
C PRO A 220 -14.12 -17.02 -13.27
N TYR A 221 -14.34 -16.84 -11.95
CA TYR A 221 -13.50 -16.05 -11.06
C TYR A 221 -12.70 -16.89 -10.04
N GLY A 222 -12.68 -18.21 -10.21
CA GLY A 222 -12.02 -19.15 -9.31
C GLY A 222 -11.31 -20.29 -10.01
N GLY A 223 -10.61 -21.13 -9.24
CA GLY A 223 -9.85 -22.26 -9.79
C GLY A 223 -8.53 -21.82 -10.41
N SER A 224 -8.44 -21.75 -11.74
CA SER A 224 -7.18 -21.46 -12.46
C SER A 224 -6.67 -20.04 -12.22
N LEU A 225 -5.37 -19.80 -12.45
CA LEU A 225 -4.77 -18.47 -12.29
C LEU A 225 -5.44 -17.43 -13.21
N GLU A 226 -5.77 -17.81 -14.44
CA GLU A 226 -6.44 -16.97 -15.43
C GLU A 226 -7.81 -16.52 -14.91
N ASN A 227 -8.59 -17.46 -14.37
CA ASN A 227 -9.90 -17.14 -13.79
C ASN A 227 -9.79 -16.27 -12.54
N ARG A 228 -8.88 -16.61 -11.63
CA ARG A 228 -8.65 -15.86 -10.38
C ARG A 228 -8.14 -14.44 -10.62
N SER A 229 -7.44 -14.21 -11.74
CA SER A 229 -6.95 -12.88 -12.15
C SER A 229 -7.92 -12.13 -13.06
N ARG A 230 -8.98 -12.79 -13.54
CA ARG A 230 -9.90 -12.29 -14.57
C ARG A 230 -10.49 -10.93 -14.23
N LEU A 231 -11.11 -10.79 -13.06
CA LEU A 231 -11.77 -9.53 -12.69
C LEU A 231 -10.79 -8.34 -12.67
N LEU A 232 -9.59 -8.53 -12.12
CA LEU A 232 -8.57 -7.47 -12.11
C LEU A 232 -8.18 -7.08 -13.54
N LEU A 233 -7.92 -8.06 -14.42
CA LEU A 233 -7.54 -7.79 -15.81
C LEU A 233 -8.68 -7.19 -16.62
N ASP A 234 -9.92 -7.60 -16.39
CA ASP A 234 -11.11 -7.06 -17.05
C ASP A 234 -11.32 -5.59 -16.66
N ILE A 235 -11.19 -5.26 -15.36
CA ILE A 235 -11.23 -3.86 -14.89
C ILE A 235 -10.11 -3.04 -15.54
N VAL A 236 -8.87 -3.52 -15.50
CA VAL A 236 -7.72 -2.80 -16.07
C VAL A 236 -7.92 -2.53 -17.56
N ARG A 237 -8.33 -3.54 -18.33
CA ARG A 237 -8.57 -3.40 -19.77
C ARG A 237 -9.71 -2.43 -20.07
N ALA A 238 -10.83 -2.55 -19.36
CA ALA A 238 -11.99 -1.68 -19.56
C ALA A 238 -11.66 -0.21 -19.26
N VAL A 239 -11.02 0.07 -18.12
CA VAL A 239 -10.57 1.42 -17.77
C VAL A 239 -9.60 1.94 -18.83
N LYS A 240 -8.63 1.12 -19.25
CA LYS A 240 -7.63 1.53 -20.24
C LYS A 240 -8.22 1.81 -21.62
N SER A 241 -9.29 1.11 -22.01
CA SER A 241 -9.96 1.30 -23.30
C SER A 241 -10.94 2.46 -23.32
N GLU A 242 -11.59 2.75 -22.19
CA GLU A 242 -12.73 3.69 -22.13
C GLU A 242 -12.35 5.06 -21.58
N VAL A 243 -11.29 5.14 -20.76
CA VAL A 243 -10.93 6.37 -20.06
C VAL A 243 -9.49 6.77 -20.42
N PRO A 244 -9.24 8.04 -20.84
CA PRO A 244 -7.90 8.54 -21.16
C PRO A 244 -7.08 8.84 -19.90
N ILE A 245 -6.99 7.86 -19.00
CA ILE A 245 -6.27 7.91 -17.73
C ILE A 245 -5.22 6.81 -17.67
N ASP A 246 -4.09 7.06 -17.02
CA ASP A 246 -3.14 5.99 -16.76
C ASP A 246 -3.68 5.00 -15.72
N VAL A 247 -3.36 3.72 -15.87
CA VAL A 247 -3.75 2.68 -14.92
C VAL A 247 -2.53 2.22 -14.14
N ALA A 248 -2.64 2.26 -12.82
CA ALA A 248 -1.69 1.70 -11.88
C ALA A 248 -2.32 0.48 -11.16
N VAL A 249 -1.47 -0.38 -10.59
CA VAL A 249 -1.92 -1.49 -9.74
C VAL A 249 -1.01 -1.60 -8.52
N ARG A 250 -1.60 -1.48 -7.33
CA ARG A 250 -0.94 -1.87 -6.08
C ARG A 250 -1.16 -3.35 -5.80
N LEU A 251 -0.09 -4.13 -5.89
CA LEU A 251 -0.15 -5.60 -5.93
C LEU A 251 0.58 -6.22 -4.74
N ASN A 252 -0.03 -7.22 -4.11
CA ASN A 252 0.70 -8.12 -3.21
C ASN A 252 1.62 -9.03 -4.04
N ALA A 253 2.91 -9.05 -3.75
CA ALA A 253 3.84 -10.04 -4.30
C ALA A 253 3.65 -11.42 -3.66
N TYR A 254 3.40 -11.45 -2.35
CA TYR A 254 3.05 -12.65 -1.57
C TYR A 254 2.33 -12.21 -0.30
N ASP A 255 1.67 -13.14 0.40
CA ASP A 255 0.94 -12.80 1.63
C ASP A 255 1.26 -13.62 2.87
N GLU A 256 2.05 -14.68 2.76
CA GLU A 256 2.43 -15.53 3.90
C GLU A 256 1.20 -16.10 4.64
N ILE A 257 0.20 -16.53 3.87
CA ILE A 257 -0.96 -17.30 4.34
C ILE A 257 -0.83 -18.74 3.80
N PRO A 258 -1.09 -19.78 4.59
CA PRO A 258 -0.94 -21.16 4.14
C PRO A 258 -1.74 -21.51 2.88
N ALA A 259 -1.10 -22.27 1.98
CA ALA A 259 -1.76 -22.88 0.83
C ALA A 259 -2.90 -23.83 1.29
N PRO A 260 -3.97 -24.02 0.49
CA PRO A 260 -4.23 -23.43 -0.82
C PRO A 260 -4.78 -21.99 -0.76
N TYR A 261 -4.88 -21.39 0.43
CA TYR A 261 -5.55 -20.10 0.64
C TYR A 261 -4.63 -18.88 0.47
N GLY A 262 -3.31 -19.09 0.38
CA GLY A 262 -2.29 -18.06 0.15
C GLY A 262 -2.15 -17.60 -1.30
N TRP A 263 -1.51 -16.45 -1.48
CA TRP A 263 -1.09 -15.89 -2.78
C TRP A 263 0.42 -15.69 -2.80
N GLY A 264 1.08 -16.13 -3.88
CA GLY A 264 2.51 -15.95 -4.08
C GLY A 264 3.38 -16.68 -3.05
N VAL A 265 2.89 -17.80 -2.50
CA VAL A 265 3.57 -18.59 -1.47
C VAL A 265 3.83 -20.00 -1.98
N ARG A 266 4.87 -20.65 -1.46
CA ARG A 266 5.10 -22.06 -1.73
C ARG A 266 4.09 -22.94 -0.99
N GLU A 267 3.75 -24.08 -1.58
CA GLU A 267 2.82 -25.04 -0.98
C GLU A 267 3.43 -25.77 0.22
N ASP A 268 4.74 -26.01 0.21
CA ASP A 268 5.48 -26.73 1.27
C ASP A 268 5.89 -25.82 2.44
N ASP A 269 6.12 -24.53 2.19
CA ASP A 269 6.41 -23.53 3.23
C ASP A 269 5.88 -22.15 2.84
N HIS A 270 4.74 -21.75 3.43
CA HIS A 270 4.07 -20.48 3.13
C HIS A 270 4.90 -19.23 3.51
N ARG A 271 5.95 -19.39 4.33
CA ARG A 271 6.88 -18.30 4.68
C ARG A 271 7.86 -17.98 3.55
N GLN A 272 7.95 -18.87 2.56
CA GLN A 272 8.77 -18.69 1.37
C GLN A 272 7.88 -18.26 0.19
N PRO A 273 8.26 -17.18 -0.51
CA PRO A 273 7.51 -16.75 -1.66
C PRO A 273 7.69 -17.72 -2.83
N ASP A 274 6.61 -17.91 -3.59
CA ASP A 274 6.64 -18.41 -4.96
C ASP A 274 6.15 -17.29 -5.88
N PHE A 275 7.09 -16.69 -6.62
CA PHE A 275 6.78 -15.58 -7.52
C PHE A 275 6.29 -16.02 -8.90
N SER A 276 6.05 -17.31 -9.14
CA SER A 276 5.61 -17.80 -10.47
C SER A 276 4.26 -17.19 -10.89
N GLU A 277 3.22 -17.29 -10.05
CA GLU A 277 1.92 -16.67 -10.34
C GLU A 277 1.99 -15.12 -10.29
N PRO A 278 2.62 -14.48 -9.30
CA PRO A 278 2.84 -13.02 -9.31
C PRO A 278 3.56 -12.50 -10.57
N ALA A 279 4.61 -13.18 -11.04
CA ALA A 279 5.35 -12.79 -12.24
C ALA A 279 4.51 -12.95 -13.52
N TRP A 280 3.69 -14.01 -13.59
CA TRP A 280 2.73 -14.16 -14.68
C TRP A 280 1.73 -13.01 -14.70
N LEU A 281 1.19 -12.63 -13.53
CA LEU A 281 0.22 -11.53 -13.44
C LEU A 281 0.86 -10.19 -13.81
N VAL A 282 2.10 -9.94 -13.40
CA VAL A 282 2.84 -8.72 -13.77
C VAL A 282 3.00 -8.61 -15.29
N ARG A 283 3.31 -9.70 -16.00
CA ARG A 283 3.33 -9.74 -17.47
C ARG A 283 1.95 -9.42 -18.05
N ALA A 284 0.90 -10.09 -17.56
CA ALA A 284 -0.46 -9.87 -18.02
C ALA A 284 -0.95 -8.42 -17.79
N LEU A 285 -0.55 -7.79 -16.68
CA LEU A 285 -0.83 -6.39 -16.38
C LEU A 285 -0.07 -5.44 -17.30
N GLN A 286 1.20 -5.72 -17.60
CA GLN A 286 1.95 -4.96 -18.60
C GLN A 286 1.28 -5.07 -19.97
N ASP A 287 0.86 -6.26 -20.39
CA ASP A 287 0.19 -6.48 -21.68
C ASP A 287 -1.16 -5.77 -21.75
N ALA A 288 -1.84 -5.62 -20.61
CA ALA A 288 -3.07 -4.84 -20.48
C ALA A 288 -2.83 -3.31 -20.44
N GLY A 289 -1.58 -2.85 -20.46
CA GLY A 289 -1.23 -1.43 -20.53
C GLY A 289 -1.11 -0.70 -19.19
N VAL A 290 -0.85 -1.43 -18.09
CA VAL A 290 -0.55 -0.82 -16.78
C VAL A 290 0.74 -0.01 -16.86
N ALA A 291 0.68 1.23 -16.39
CA ALA A 291 1.79 2.19 -16.42
C ALA A 291 2.69 2.09 -15.17
N LEU A 292 2.12 1.71 -14.02
CA LEU A 292 2.81 1.68 -12.73
C LEU A 292 2.34 0.51 -11.86
N ILE A 293 3.25 -0.31 -11.37
CA ILE A 293 2.98 -1.36 -10.40
C ILE A 293 3.66 -1.00 -9.07
N ASN A 294 2.88 -0.97 -7.99
CA ASN A 294 3.38 -0.73 -6.64
C ASN A 294 3.36 -2.01 -5.83
N ILE A 295 4.54 -2.51 -5.49
CA ILE A 295 4.71 -3.80 -4.85
C ILE A 295 4.59 -3.66 -3.34
N THR A 296 3.73 -4.50 -2.76
CA THR A 296 3.55 -4.70 -1.32
C THR A 296 3.46 -6.20 -1.04
N GLY A 297 3.31 -6.62 0.21
CA GLY A 297 3.01 -8.01 0.58
C GLY A 297 2.09 -8.10 1.78
N GLY A 298 1.91 -9.30 2.30
CA GLY A 298 1.25 -9.59 3.57
C GLY A 298 -0.20 -9.12 3.68
N ASN A 299 -0.71 -9.15 4.91
CA ASN A 299 -2.01 -8.64 5.30
C ASN A 299 -1.89 -7.84 6.62
N PRO A 300 -2.12 -6.52 6.62
CA PRO A 300 -2.02 -5.65 7.80
C PRO A 300 -2.90 -6.05 9.01
N TYR A 301 -3.92 -6.87 8.78
CA TYR A 301 -4.87 -7.36 9.79
C TYR A 301 -4.56 -8.78 10.28
N TYR A 302 -3.69 -9.52 9.60
CA TYR A 302 -3.30 -10.89 9.94
C TYR A 302 -1.81 -10.95 10.32
N ASN A 303 -0.91 -10.62 9.39
CA ASN A 303 0.54 -10.66 9.57
C ASN A 303 1.21 -9.30 9.23
N PRO A 304 0.92 -8.21 9.98
CA PRO A 304 1.38 -6.87 9.63
C PRO A 304 2.90 -6.69 9.53
N HIS A 305 3.70 -7.55 10.15
CA HIS A 305 5.15 -7.46 10.10
C HIS A 305 5.73 -7.77 8.70
N VAL A 306 4.99 -8.55 7.88
CA VAL A 306 5.38 -8.90 6.51
C VAL A 306 5.40 -7.67 5.60
N ASN A 307 4.43 -6.77 5.78
CA ASN A 307 4.25 -5.62 4.87
C ASN A 307 4.69 -4.28 5.48
N ARG A 308 4.67 -4.18 6.82
CA ARG A 308 5.02 -2.96 7.55
C ARG A 308 5.78 -3.28 8.83
N PRO A 309 7.09 -3.60 8.75
CA PRO A 309 7.90 -3.83 9.93
C PRO A 309 7.77 -2.72 10.98
N TYR A 310 7.86 -3.08 12.25
CA TYR A 310 7.55 -2.19 13.37
C TYR A 310 8.45 -2.41 14.59
N ASP A 311 8.50 -1.41 15.48
CA ASP A 311 9.20 -1.51 16.78
C ASP A 311 8.23 -1.82 17.92
N THR A 312 6.96 -1.49 17.72
CA THR A 312 5.85 -1.78 18.62
C THR A 312 4.64 -2.18 17.78
N GLY A 313 4.06 -3.35 18.08
CA GLY A 313 2.92 -3.88 17.34
C GLY A 313 2.18 -4.97 18.13
N PRO A 314 1.23 -5.65 17.49
CA PRO A 314 0.29 -6.55 18.16
C PRO A 314 0.91 -7.82 18.76
N TYR A 315 2.14 -8.15 18.38
CA TYR A 315 2.95 -9.26 18.87
C TYR A 315 4.43 -8.99 18.52
N GLN A 316 5.34 -9.85 18.95
CA GLN A 316 6.72 -9.89 18.45
C GLN A 316 6.83 -10.90 17.30
N PRO A 317 7.19 -10.48 16.08
CA PRO A 317 7.47 -11.41 14.99
C PRO A 317 8.53 -12.45 15.38
N PRO A 318 8.47 -13.68 14.84
CA PRO A 318 9.43 -14.74 15.18
C PRO A 318 10.84 -14.47 14.64
N VAL A 319 10.97 -13.54 13.69
CA VAL A 319 12.22 -13.20 13.01
C VAL A 319 12.49 -11.71 13.04
N HIS A 320 13.76 -11.35 12.92
CA HIS A 320 14.20 -9.97 12.82
C HIS A 320 13.53 -9.24 11.63
N GLN A 321 13.18 -7.98 11.83
CA GLN A 321 12.41 -7.18 10.88
C GLN A 321 13.07 -7.01 9.51
N LEU A 322 14.41 -7.02 9.46
CA LEU A 322 15.14 -6.97 8.18
C LEU A 322 14.76 -8.10 7.25
N TYR A 323 14.43 -9.28 7.77
CA TYR A 323 14.07 -10.42 6.93
C TYR A 323 12.85 -10.13 6.05
N HIS A 324 11.73 -9.66 6.62
CA HIS A 324 10.55 -9.33 5.81
C HIS A 324 10.75 -8.05 4.99
N LEU A 325 11.50 -7.09 5.53
CA LEU A 325 11.83 -5.86 4.81
C LEU A 325 12.59 -6.16 3.51
N THR A 326 13.68 -6.92 3.59
CA THR A 326 14.49 -7.24 2.40
C THR A 326 13.73 -8.18 1.48
N LYS A 327 12.98 -9.14 1.99
CA LYS A 327 12.09 -9.99 1.17
C LYS A 327 11.09 -9.18 0.35
N LEU A 328 10.47 -8.17 0.96
CA LEU A 328 9.52 -7.31 0.26
C LEU A 328 10.19 -6.48 -0.85
N LEU A 329 11.39 -5.95 -0.59
CA LEU A 329 12.16 -5.18 -1.57
C LEU A 329 12.70 -6.07 -2.70
N GLN A 330 13.17 -7.28 -2.37
CA GLN A 330 13.58 -8.29 -3.34
C GLN A 330 12.41 -8.74 -4.19
N ALA A 331 11.19 -8.86 -3.63
CA ALA A 331 9.99 -9.15 -4.42
C ALA A 331 9.75 -8.08 -5.49
N CYS A 332 9.97 -6.80 -5.17
CA CYS A 332 9.87 -5.71 -6.14
C CYS A 332 10.87 -5.91 -7.30
N ARG A 333 12.14 -6.19 -6.98
CA ARG A 333 13.19 -6.51 -7.95
C ARG A 333 12.80 -7.71 -8.81
N THR A 334 12.46 -8.84 -8.21
CA THR A 334 12.16 -10.09 -8.93
C THR A 334 10.99 -9.92 -9.89
N LEU A 335 9.95 -9.21 -9.47
CA LEU A 335 8.78 -8.95 -10.32
C LEU A 335 9.07 -7.96 -11.43
N LYS A 336 9.91 -6.94 -11.18
CA LYS A 336 10.41 -6.05 -12.24
C LYS A 336 11.25 -6.81 -13.28
N GLN A 337 12.15 -7.68 -12.81
CA GLN A 337 13.01 -8.51 -13.66
C GLN A 337 12.28 -9.64 -14.41
N ALA A 338 11.00 -9.87 -14.08
CA ALA A 338 10.15 -10.78 -14.84
C ALA A 338 9.68 -10.20 -16.19
N LEU A 339 9.98 -8.91 -16.44
CA LEU A 339 9.70 -8.19 -17.68
C LEU A 339 11.00 -7.88 -18.44
N PRO A 340 10.93 -7.64 -19.75
CA PRO A 340 12.06 -7.12 -20.53
C PRO A 340 12.60 -5.80 -19.94
N PRO A 341 13.92 -5.51 -20.03
CA PRO A 341 14.50 -4.28 -19.49
C PRO A 341 13.93 -2.98 -20.05
N ASP A 342 13.36 -3.01 -21.26
CA ASP A 342 12.74 -1.89 -21.95
C ASP A 342 11.21 -1.82 -21.76
N ALA A 343 10.64 -2.68 -20.91
CA ALA A 343 9.21 -2.67 -20.60
C ALA A 343 8.76 -1.26 -20.14
N PRO A 344 7.64 -0.74 -20.66
CA PRO A 344 7.23 0.64 -20.37
C PRO A 344 6.75 0.83 -18.92
N VAL A 345 6.21 -0.22 -18.30
CA VAL A 345 5.68 -0.20 -16.93
C VAL A 345 6.77 0.11 -15.90
N ARG A 346 6.45 0.98 -14.94
CA ARG A 346 7.34 1.36 -13.84
C ARG A 346 7.00 0.58 -12.57
N PHE A 347 7.99 0.40 -11.70
CA PHE A 347 7.81 -0.26 -10.40
C PHE A 347 8.08 0.68 -9.24
N MET A 348 7.22 0.61 -8.22
CA MET A 348 7.42 1.29 -6.95
C MET A 348 7.62 0.29 -5.82
N ALA A 349 8.68 0.50 -5.03
CA ALA A 349 8.94 -0.27 -3.83
C ALA A 349 8.18 0.26 -2.61
N SER A 350 7.84 -0.64 -1.69
CA SER A 350 7.25 -0.35 -0.36
C SER A 350 8.16 -0.83 0.78
N GLY A 351 7.85 -0.45 2.03
CA GLY A 351 8.47 -1.03 3.23
C GLY A 351 9.66 -0.26 3.82
N LEU A 352 10.07 0.84 3.18
CA LEU A 352 11.25 1.62 3.58
C LEU A 352 11.16 2.31 4.94
N THR A 353 9.95 2.55 5.47
CA THR A 353 9.74 3.39 6.67
C THR A 353 10.46 2.89 7.92
N TRP A 354 10.62 1.57 8.10
CA TRP A 354 11.28 1.06 9.31
C TRP A 354 12.77 1.42 9.37
N LEU A 355 13.41 1.70 8.22
CA LEU A 355 14.81 2.13 8.14
C LEU A 355 15.06 3.56 8.63
N ARG A 356 14.00 4.33 8.93
CA ARG A 356 14.06 5.71 9.45
C ARG A 356 14.97 6.60 8.59
N HIS A 357 16.05 7.14 9.16
CA HIS A 357 16.99 8.01 8.46
C HIS A 357 17.83 7.27 7.41
N LEU A 358 18.00 5.95 7.57
CA LEU A 358 18.68 5.08 6.59
C LEU A 358 17.77 4.71 5.41
N ALA A 359 16.50 5.12 5.42
CA ALA A 359 15.59 4.89 4.31
C ALA A 359 15.97 5.67 3.04
N GLY A 360 16.68 6.81 3.18
CA GLY A 360 17.21 7.57 2.05
C GLY A 360 18.26 6.77 1.26
N PRO A 361 19.35 6.32 1.91
CA PRO A 361 20.35 5.49 1.25
C PRO A 361 19.80 4.20 0.65
N ALA A 362 18.86 3.53 1.34
CA ALA A 362 18.19 2.36 0.79
C ALA A 362 17.34 2.69 -0.44
N ALA A 363 16.56 3.77 -0.41
CA ALA A 363 15.78 4.23 -1.56
C ALA A 363 16.68 4.51 -2.78
N ALA A 364 17.78 5.23 -2.58
CA ALA A 364 18.74 5.54 -3.63
C ALA A 364 19.40 4.27 -4.18
N GLY A 365 19.78 3.33 -3.30
CA GLY A 365 20.37 2.05 -3.69
C GLY A 365 19.42 1.18 -4.52
N LEU A 366 18.14 1.12 -4.15
CA LEU A 366 17.11 0.39 -4.90
C LEU A 366 16.93 0.93 -6.31
N VAL A 367 16.90 2.26 -6.47
CA VAL A 367 16.78 2.90 -7.79
C VAL A 367 18.06 2.72 -8.61
N ALA A 368 19.24 2.91 -8.00
CA ALA A 368 20.52 2.78 -8.68
C ALA A 368 20.82 1.35 -9.14
N SER A 369 20.33 0.36 -8.40
CA SER A 369 20.51 -1.07 -8.70
C SER A 369 19.35 -1.65 -9.51
N ASP A 370 18.43 -0.82 -10.00
CA ASP A 370 17.27 -1.21 -10.81
C ASP A 370 16.27 -2.17 -10.11
N TRP A 371 16.20 -2.15 -8.77
CA TRP A 371 15.19 -2.91 -8.02
C TRP A 371 13.80 -2.26 -8.09
N SER A 372 13.75 -0.94 -8.32
CA SER A 372 12.52 -0.16 -8.47
C SER A 372 12.78 1.13 -9.22
N ASP A 373 11.76 1.71 -9.84
CA ASP A 373 11.84 3.03 -10.48
C ASP A 373 11.53 4.17 -9.51
N LEU A 374 10.69 3.91 -8.49
CA LEU A 374 10.25 4.85 -7.47
C LEU A 374 10.37 4.24 -6.07
N ALA A 375 10.72 5.07 -5.09
CA ALA A 375 10.77 4.72 -3.68
C ALA A 375 9.54 5.24 -2.94
N GLY A 376 8.67 4.32 -2.48
CA GLY A 376 7.42 4.67 -1.83
C GLY A 376 7.49 4.72 -0.30
N PHE A 377 7.04 5.84 0.27
CA PHE A 377 7.02 6.09 1.71
C PHE A 377 5.58 6.15 2.23
N GLY A 378 5.25 5.28 3.21
CA GLY A 378 3.93 5.19 3.83
C GLY A 378 3.82 6.00 5.12
N ARG A 379 3.83 5.32 6.28
CA ARG A 379 3.70 5.96 7.61
C ARG A 379 4.76 7.03 7.88
N GLN A 380 5.89 6.99 7.18
CA GLN A 380 6.89 8.05 7.19
C GLN A 380 6.29 9.39 6.76
N ALA A 381 5.38 9.43 5.78
CA ALA A 381 4.74 10.65 5.30
C ALA A 381 3.87 11.32 6.37
N PHE A 382 3.16 10.54 7.20
CA PHE A 382 2.43 11.09 8.34
C PHE A 382 3.38 11.77 9.34
N ALA A 383 4.49 11.10 9.64
CA ALA A 383 5.48 11.57 10.61
C ALA A 383 6.30 12.76 10.11
N TYR A 384 6.71 12.71 8.85
CA TYR A 384 7.71 13.56 8.24
C TYR A 384 7.25 13.98 6.84
N PRO A 385 6.24 14.87 6.72
CA PRO A 385 5.68 15.24 5.42
C PRO A 385 6.73 15.83 4.46
N SER A 386 7.71 16.58 4.97
CA SER A 386 8.80 17.17 4.18
C SER A 386 9.95 16.20 3.86
N LEU A 387 9.77 14.89 4.02
CA LEU A 387 10.83 13.90 3.82
C LEU A 387 11.48 13.99 2.44
N ALA A 388 10.71 14.28 1.39
CA ALA A 388 11.24 14.30 0.04
C ALA A 388 12.09 15.55 -0.18
N THR A 389 11.60 16.73 0.22
CA THR A 389 12.41 17.96 0.21
C THR A 389 13.71 17.81 0.98
N ASP A 390 13.66 17.33 2.24
CA ASP A 390 14.86 17.17 3.06
C ASP A 390 15.83 16.14 2.42
N LEU A 391 15.33 15.00 1.95
CA LEU A 391 16.16 13.99 1.27
C LEU A 391 16.84 14.54 0.00
N LEU A 392 16.12 15.30 -0.81
CA LEU A 392 16.62 15.79 -2.10
C LEU A 392 17.50 17.03 -1.98
N THR A 393 17.32 17.84 -0.94
CA THR A 393 18.05 19.13 -0.78
C THR A 393 19.13 19.08 0.29
N GLN A 394 19.00 18.22 1.30
CA GLN A 394 19.95 18.08 2.42
C GLN A 394 20.76 16.79 2.33
N GLY A 395 20.48 15.92 1.36
CA GLY A 395 21.21 14.67 1.14
C GLY A 395 20.81 13.54 2.09
N GLY A 396 19.77 13.71 2.91
CA GLY A 396 19.37 12.71 3.89
C GLY A 396 18.11 13.07 4.67
N LEU A 397 17.69 12.16 5.55
CA LEU A 397 16.52 12.32 6.40
C LEU A 397 16.94 12.64 7.84
N ASP A 398 16.27 13.60 8.48
CA ASP A 398 16.47 13.88 9.91
C ASP A 398 15.86 12.76 10.76
N ALA A 399 16.71 12.03 11.49
CA ALA A 399 16.31 10.93 12.37
C ALA A 399 15.25 11.34 13.41
N ARG A 400 15.27 12.60 13.86
CA ARG A 400 14.33 13.12 14.88
C ARG A 400 12.90 13.30 14.34
N LYS A 401 12.75 13.51 13.03
CA LYS A 401 11.45 13.64 12.36
C LYS A 401 10.91 12.28 11.89
N CYS A 402 11.75 11.24 11.86
CA CYS A 402 11.39 9.94 11.30
C CYS A 402 10.29 9.21 12.07
N CYS A 403 9.54 8.37 11.36
CA CYS A 403 8.53 7.52 11.96
C CYS A 403 9.18 6.51 12.92
N LEU A 404 8.67 6.44 14.15
CA LEU A 404 9.12 5.47 15.15
C LEU A 404 8.51 4.07 14.94
N SER A 405 7.79 3.84 13.84
CA SER A 405 7.09 2.60 13.53
C SER A 405 6.28 2.02 14.70
N CYS A 406 5.66 2.90 15.50
CA CYS A 406 5.02 2.58 16.77
C CYS A 406 3.59 2.00 16.66
N GLY A 407 3.05 1.88 15.45
CA GLY A 407 1.72 1.31 15.21
C GLY A 407 0.53 2.22 15.49
N LYS A 408 0.69 3.29 16.28
CA LYS A 408 -0.41 4.16 16.75
C LYS A 408 -1.35 4.70 15.67
N CYS A 409 -0.84 5.02 14.47
CA CYS A 409 -1.70 5.44 13.35
C CYS A 409 -2.71 4.35 12.96
N SER A 410 -2.31 3.08 13.00
CA SER A 410 -3.20 1.95 12.74
C SER A 410 -4.09 1.62 13.94
N GLU A 411 -3.62 1.88 15.16
CA GLU A 411 -4.45 1.74 16.37
C GLU A 411 -5.62 2.71 16.34
N ILE A 412 -5.40 3.98 15.96
CA ILE A 412 -6.47 4.95 15.73
C ILE A 412 -7.53 4.38 14.79
N MET A 413 -7.14 3.86 13.62
CA MET A 413 -8.09 3.29 12.65
C MET A 413 -8.87 2.10 13.23
N ARG A 414 -8.20 1.20 13.95
CA ARG A 414 -8.83 0.04 14.58
C ARG A 414 -9.85 0.46 15.64
N ASP A 415 -9.62 1.60 16.28
CA ASP A 415 -10.49 2.18 17.28
C ASP A 415 -11.58 3.12 16.71
N GLY A 416 -11.70 3.18 15.37
CA GLY A 416 -12.72 3.97 14.66
C GLY A 416 -12.38 5.46 14.52
N GLY A 417 -11.17 5.87 14.86
CA GLY A 417 -10.70 7.25 14.76
C GLY A 417 -10.10 7.62 13.41
N GLN A 418 -9.69 8.88 13.32
CA GLN A 418 -9.18 9.56 12.11
C GLN A 418 -7.64 9.53 12.15
N ALA A 419 -7.02 8.79 11.23
CA ALA A 419 -5.62 8.37 11.35
C ALA A 419 -4.61 9.46 10.97
N GLY A 420 -3.49 9.45 11.68
CA GLY A 420 -2.32 10.29 11.43
C GLY A 420 -1.20 10.01 12.41
N CYS A 421 -0.21 10.91 12.50
CA CYS A 421 0.94 10.69 13.38
C CYS A 421 0.69 11.21 14.80
N VAL A 422 0.51 10.30 15.76
CA VAL A 422 0.35 10.65 17.18
C VAL A 422 1.59 11.29 17.80
N ILE A 423 2.78 10.97 17.27
CA ILE A 423 4.05 11.40 17.85
C ILE A 423 4.45 12.78 17.33
N HIS A 424 4.55 12.92 16.01
CA HIS A 424 5.07 14.10 15.34
C HIS A 424 4.01 15.11 14.91
N ASP A 425 2.72 14.76 15.10
CA ASP A 425 1.59 15.67 14.88
C ASP A 425 0.59 15.56 16.06
N SER A 426 1.16 15.56 17.26
CA SER A 426 0.48 15.25 18.51
C SER A 426 -0.66 16.22 18.85
N ALA A 427 -0.52 17.50 18.51
CA ALA A 427 -1.57 18.50 18.75
C ALA A 427 -2.90 18.11 18.10
N VAL A 428 -2.86 17.44 16.94
CA VAL A 428 -4.05 16.98 16.21
C VAL A 428 -4.42 15.56 16.60
N TYR A 429 -3.45 14.63 16.58
CA TYR A 429 -3.78 13.19 16.63
C TYR A 429 -3.68 12.57 18.03
N LEU A 430 -3.00 13.20 19.00
CA LEU A 430 -2.95 12.67 20.37
C LEU A 430 -4.33 12.71 21.07
N PRO A 431 -5.14 13.78 20.95
CA PRO A 431 -6.51 13.77 21.47
C PRO A 431 -7.36 12.66 20.86
N ILE A 432 -7.35 12.51 19.52
CA ILE A 432 -8.08 11.46 18.79
C ILE A 432 -7.67 10.07 19.28
N TYR A 433 -6.36 9.84 19.41
CA TYR A 433 -5.82 8.59 19.93
C TYR A 433 -6.28 8.32 21.36
N ARG A 434 -6.17 9.30 22.28
CA ARG A 434 -6.58 9.12 23.69
C ARG A 434 -8.06 8.80 23.82
N THR A 435 -8.92 9.50 23.08
CA THR A 435 -10.36 9.21 23.03
C THR A 435 -10.63 7.80 22.53
N GLY A 436 -10.01 7.41 21.40
CA GLY A 436 -10.18 6.07 20.85
C GLY A 436 -9.68 4.94 21.77
N ARG A 437 -8.65 5.20 22.57
CA ARG A 437 -8.02 4.24 23.51
C ARG A 437 -8.64 4.20 24.90
N ALA A 438 -9.54 5.13 25.24
CA ALA A 438 -10.13 5.20 26.56
C ALA A 438 -10.80 3.87 26.95
N GLY A 439 -10.42 3.32 28.11
CA GLY A 439 -10.96 2.07 28.64
C GLY A 439 -10.54 0.77 27.93
N LYS A 440 -9.61 0.82 26.95
CA LYS A 440 -9.19 -0.37 26.18
C LYS A 440 -7.82 -0.92 26.61
N PRO A 441 -7.63 -2.25 26.64
CA PRO A 441 -6.35 -2.86 27.00
C PRO A 441 -5.27 -2.57 25.94
N PRO A 442 -3.98 -2.46 26.29
CA PRO A 442 -2.91 -2.21 25.33
C PRO A 442 -2.97 -3.14 24.11
N LEU A 443 -2.84 -2.58 22.91
CA LEU A 443 -2.80 -3.38 21.68
C LEU A 443 -1.43 -4.02 21.46
N SER A 444 -0.37 -3.48 22.05
CA SER A 444 0.96 -4.05 21.96
C SER A 444 1.12 -5.23 22.90
N LYS A 445 1.57 -6.35 22.36
CA LYS A 445 1.90 -7.56 23.12
C LYS A 445 3.37 -7.90 22.99
N LYS A 446 3.89 -8.64 23.96
CA LYS A 446 5.27 -9.13 23.97
C LYS A 446 5.38 -10.58 23.54
N ASP A 447 4.27 -11.26 23.32
CA ASP A 447 4.26 -12.67 22.93
C ASP A 447 4.79 -12.82 21.50
N VAL A 448 5.54 -13.90 21.26
CA VAL A 448 6.02 -14.23 19.91
C VAL A 448 4.88 -14.90 19.14
N ALA A 449 4.57 -14.39 17.95
CA ALA A 449 3.53 -14.94 17.09
C ALA A 449 3.79 -14.67 15.60
N GLU A 450 3.26 -15.52 14.73
CA GLU A 450 3.32 -15.35 13.27
C GLU A 450 2.16 -14.50 12.72
N HIS A 451 1.08 -14.36 13.49
CA HIS A 451 -0.08 -13.55 13.13
C HIS A 451 -0.83 -13.05 14.37
N VAL A 452 -1.78 -12.14 14.16
CA VAL A 452 -2.63 -11.51 15.19
C VAL A 452 -3.49 -12.54 15.91
#